data_AF-M6ZLK1-F1
#
_entry.id   AF-M6ZLK1-F1
#
_cell.length_a   1.000
_cell.length_b   1.000
_cell.length_c   1.000
_cell.angle_alpha   90.00
_cell.angle_beta   90.00
_cell.angle_gamma   90.00
#
_symmetry.space_group_name_H-M   'P 1'
#
loop_
_entity.id
_entity.type
_entity.pdbx_description
1 polymer ?
#
loop_
_entity_poly.entity_id
_entity_poly.type
_entity_poly.pdbx_seq_one_letter_code
_entity_poly.pdbx_strand_id
1 'polypeptide(L)' 'MGSGTTGVACIRAGRNFVGIEKDKDIFDVASRRIEIAHTIHKLNSLPSLFR' A
#
# COMPACT_ATOMS: atom_id res chain seq x y z
N MET A 1 11.00 6.41 3.32
CA MET A 1 9.69 5.98 2.78
C MET A 1 8.92 7.19 2.27
N GLY A 2 9.21 8.37 2.84
CA GLY A 2 8.58 9.63 2.51
C GLY A 2 7.09 9.49 2.70
N SER A 3 6.34 9.98 1.73
CA SER A 3 4.89 9.88 1.78
C SER A 3 4.36 8.45 1.54
N GLY A 4 5.18 7.47 1.14
CA GLY A 4 4.76 6.08 0.86
C GLY A 4 4.26 5.83 -0.57
N THR A 5 4.43 6.77 -1.50
CA THR A 5 3.99 6.64 -2.90
C THR A 5 4.59 5.44 -3.62
N THR A 6 5.88 5.17 -3.42
CA THR A 6 6.55 3.99 -4.02
C THR A 6 5.93 2.69 -3.51
N GLY A 7 5.61 2.58 -2.22
CA GLY A 7 4.96 1.38 -1.67
C GLY A 7 3.57 1.15 -2.25
N VAL A 8 2.78 2.22 -2.39
CA VAL A 8 1.47 2.15 -3.07
C VAL A 8 1.62 1.71 -4.53
N ALA A 9 2.60 2.24 -5.26
CA ALA A 9 2.86 1.85 -6.65
C ALA A 9 3.31 0.39 -6.76
N CYS A 10 4.18 -0.09 -5.86
CA CYS A 10 4.59 -1.48 -5.81
C CYS A 10 3.41 -2.43 -5.60
N ILE A 11 2.52 -2.14 -4.64
CA ILE A 11 1.30 -2.95 -4.42
C ILE A 11 0.45 -3.02 -5.69
N ARG A 12 0.20 -1.87 -6.33
CA ARG A 12 -0.59 -1.81 -7.58
C ARG A 12 0.05 -2.61 -8.71
N ALA A 13 1.38 -2.64 -8.75
CA ALA A 13 2.16 -3.39 -9.74
C ALA A 13 2.37 -4.88 -9.35
N GLY A 14 1.77 -5.36 -8.25
CA GLY A 14 1.96 -6.74 -7.78
C GLY A 14 3.40 -7.02 -7.31
N ARG A 15 4.13 -5.99 -6.85
CA ARG A 15 5.51 -6.08 -6.38
C ARG A 15 5.59 -5.98 -4.86
N ASN A 16 6.50 -6.76 -4.28
CA ASN A 16 6.90 -6.60 -2.89
C ASN A 16 7.58 -5.24 -2.66
N PHE A 17 7.41 -4.69 -1.46
CA PHE A 17 7.97 -3.41 -1.07
C PHE A 17 8.46 -3.45 0.38
N VAL A 18 9.64 -2.88 0.61
CA VAL A 18 10.17 -2.59 1.95
C VAL A 18 10.65 -1.14 1.95
N GLY A 19 10.26 -0.37 2.96
CA GLY A 19 10.64 1.02 3.12
C GLY A 19 11.01 1.33 4.56
N ILE A 20 12.03 2.17 4.73
CA ILE A 20 12.42 2.72 6.03
C ILE A 20 12.06 4.19 6.11
N GLU A 21 11.57 4.66 7.25
CA GLU A 21 11.34 6.08 7.52
C GLU A 21 11.77 6.41 8.94
N LYS A 22 12.49 7.53 9.11
CA LYS A 22 13.05 7.90 10.42
C LYS A 22 12.04 8.67 11.27
N ASP A 23 11.19 9.45 10.60
CA ASP A 23 10.23 10.31 11.25
C ASP A 23 8.96 9.51 11.54
N LYS A 24 8.55 9.48 12.81
CA LYS A 24 7.42 8.66 13.26
C LYS A 24 6.10 9.10 12.63
N ASP A 25 5.86 10.40 12.52
CA ASP A 25 4.59 10.91 12.00
C ASP A 25 4.48 10.64 10.50
N ILE A 26 5.60 10.82 9.77
CA ILE A 26 5.67 10.47 8.34
C ILE A 26 5.54 8.95 8.16
N PHE A 27 6.17 8.15 9.02
CA PHE A 27 6.06 6.69 9.00
C PHE A 27 4.61 6.24 9.17
N ASP A 28 3.89 6.79 10.16
CA ASP A 28 2.51 6.41 10.47
C ASP A 28 1.58 6.76 9.30
N VAL A 29 1.76 7.95 8.69
CA VAL A 29 0.99 8.37 7.50
C VAL A 29 1.28 7.47 6.29
N ALA A 30 2.55 7.20 6.01
CA ALA A 30 2.96 6.37 4.87
C ALA A 30 2.50 4.91 5.03
N SER A 31 2.64 4.34 6.23
CA SER A 31 2.17 2.99 6.57
C SER A 31 0.67 2.85 6.34
N ARG A 32 -0.13 3.81 6.84
CA ARG A 32 -1.59 3.82 6.61
C ARG A 32 -1.95 3.88 5.12
N ARG A 33 -1.23 4.66 4.31
CA ARG A 33 -1.46 4.71 2.85
C ARG A 33 -1.18 3.37 2.17
N ILE A 34 -0.12 2.69 2.58
CA ILE A 34 0.28 1.39 2.04
C ILE A 34 -0.75 0.31 2.44
N GLU A 35 -1.22 0.31 3.68
CA GLU A 35 -2.28 -0.61 4.16
C GLU A 35 -3.60 -0.45 3.39
N ILE A 36 -4.03 0.80 3.15
CA ILE A 36 -5.22 1.09 2.34
C ILE A 36 -5.02 0.56 0.91
N ALA A 37 -3.86 0.80 0.30
CA ALA A 37 -3.57 0.29 -1.03
C ALA A 37 -3.57 -1.24 -1.09
N HIS A 38 -3.05 -1.91 -0.05
CA HIS A 38 -3.08 -3.37 0.05
C HIS A 38 -4.51 -3.91 0.14
N THR A 39 -5.34 -3.28 0.97
CA THR A 39 -6.76 -3.64 1.12
C THR A 39 -7.50 -3.50 -0.20
N ILE A 40 -7.34 -2.36 -0.89
CA ILE A 40 -7.96 -2.13 -2.21
C ILE A 40 -7.48 -3.17 -3.23
N HIS A 41 -6.16 -3.45 -3.28
CA HIS A 41 -5.62 -4.43 -4.21
C HIS A 41 -6.18 -5.83 -3.98
N LYS A 42 -6.36 -6.23 -2.71
CA LYS A 42 -7.00 -7.50 -2.33
C LYS A 42 -8.47 -7.54 -2.71
N LEU A 43 -9.23 -6.45 -2.50
CA LEU A 43 -10.63 -6.37 -2.92
C LEU A 43 -10.77 -6.51 -4.44
N ASN A 44 -9.85 -5.91 -5.20
CA ASN A 44 -9.84 -6.00 -6.66
C ASN A 44 -9.45 -7.40 -7.18
N SER A 45 -8.78 -8.22 -6.38
CA SER A 45 -8.43 -9.60 -6.75
C SER A 45 -9.48 -10.62 -6.35
N LEU A 46 -10.53 -10.23 -5.62
CA LEU A 46 -11.64 -11.11 -5.33
C LEU A 46 -12.45 -11.36 -6.60
N PRO A 47 -12.79 -12.62 -6.92
CA PRO A 47 -13.75 -12.90 -7.98
C PRO A 47 -15.07 -12.22 -7.62
N SER A 48 -15.62 -11.42 -8.53
CA SER A 48 -16.88 -10.76 -8.28
C SER A 48 -17.95 -11.84 -8.13
N LEU A 49 -18.45 -12.02 -6.90
CA LEU A 49 -19.61 -12.86 -6.59
C LEU A 49 -20.90 -12.41 -7.29
N PHE A 50 -20.85 -11.32 -8.08
CA PHE A 50 -21.98 -10.70 -8.76
C PHE A 50 -21.65 -10.19 -10.19
N ARG A 51 -20.77 -10.88 -10.94
CA ARG A 51 -20.77 -10.73 -12.43
C ARG A 51 -21.55 -11.86 -13.06
#